data_AF-W7L1R5-F1
#
_entry.id   AF-W7L1R5-F1
#
_cell.length_a   1.000
_cell.length_b   1.000
_cell.length_c   1.000
_cell.angle_alpha   90.00
_cell.angle_beta   90.00
_cell.angle_gamma   90.00
#
_symmetry.space_group_name_H-M   'P 1'
#
loop_
_entity.id
_entity.type
_entity.pdbx_description
1 polymer ?
#
loop_
_entity_poly.entity_id
_entity_poly.type
_entity_poly.pdbx_seq_one_letter_code
_entity_poly.pdbx_strand_id
1 'polypeptide(L)'
;MEEERTRAVSNQKQVYQRYLFPITIISSIVISGSIGYTASKMAVSNSVGEGDPTELNTMKNQVNEAKNNSLKVIETELPKIISDLDKYNQDINLLVKNVEWLNKNLAPIRDAIGKFGTAITVVKGVNTFVDLPIVSNISTNLAFAQIQLGEIDGILFRLENLTDIQQEMSDSHQKLSLLYEEYQKEKDIEQLLQIEQELNSNLIYQIEDLRNTTIEAHKVLELSSSVLITVNKTRSLFISIQEMGENTLNAIQFWKEDEGGSEIGADIKKSLEKDLAASIEKIQKLPNELAQRSKSSITSISIVQKELQTIKIAQMVDSQ
;
A
#
# COMPACT_ATOMS: atom_id res chain seq x y z
N MET A 1 -28.08 29.85 -10.62
CA MET A 1 -28.74 28.53 -10.54
C MET A 1 -27.61 27.53 -10.59
N GLU A 2 -27.22 27.02 -9.42
CA GLU A 2 -26.20 25.98 -9.27
C GLU A 2 -26.76 24.67 -9.82
N GLU A 3 -26.04 24.04 -10.74
CA GLU A 3 -26.27 22.65 -11.08
C GLU A 3 -25.58 21.79 -10.02
N GLU A 4 -26.37 21.23 -9.11
CA GLU A 4 -25.96 20.16 -8.21
C GLU A 4 -25.44 18.97 -9.04
N ARG A 5 -24.11 18.82 -9.09
CA ARG A 5 -23.47 17.56 -9.50
C ARG A 5 -23.74 16.52 -8.42
N THR A 6 -24.84 15.79 -8.63
CA THR A 6 -25.14 14.53 -7.93
C THR A 6 -23.96 13.58 -8.12
N ARG A 7 -23.20 13.37 -7.03
CA ARG A 7 -22.16 12.35 -6.95
C ARG A 7 -22.80 10.98 -7.15
N ALA A 8 -22.48 10.32 -8.26
CA ALA A 8 -22.66 8.90 -8.38
C ALA A 8 -21.76 8.23 -7.33
N VAL A 9 -22.36 7.71 -6.27
CA VAL A 9 -21.71 6.85 -5.30
C VAL A 9 -21.25 5.60 -6.06
N SER A 10 -19.98 5.55 -6.41
CA SER A 10 -19.34 4.38 -7.02
C SER A 10 -19.48 3.21 -6.05
N ASN A 11 -20.38 2.30 -6.37
CA ASN A 11 -20.69 1.10 -5.60
C ASN A 11 -19.60 0.02 -5.82
N GLN A 12 -18.32 0.39 -5.72
CA GLN A 12 -17.16 -0.49 -5.96
C GLN A 12 -16.89 -1.49 -4.83
N LYS A 13 -17.68 -1.46 -3.74
CA LYS A 13 -17.61 -2.47 -2.67
C LYS A 13 -18.10 -3.88 -3.08
N GLN A 14 -18.76 -4.04 -4.23
CA GLN A 14 -19.40 -5.32 -4.59
C GLN A 14 -18.57 -6.29 -5.45
N VAL A 15 -17.49 -5.86 -6.10
CA VAL A 15 -16.79 -6.76 -7.05
C VAL A 15 -15.83 -7.73 -6.35
N TYR A 16 -15.29 -7.37 -5.19
CA TYR A 16 -14.41 -8.25 -4.40
C TYR A 16 -15.17 -9.20 -3.46
N GLN A 17 -16.49 -9.03 -3.29
CA GLN A 17 -17.33 -9.96 -2.51
C GLN A 17 -17.56 -11.31 -3.23
N ARG A 18 -17.22 -11.43 -4.53
CA ARG A 18 -17.55 -12.63 -5.33
C ARG A 18 -16.54 -13.78 -5.26
N TYR A 19 -15.40 -13.61 -4.59
CA TYR A 19 -14.36 -14.64 -4.51
C TYR A 19 -13.99 -15.13 -3.10
N LEU A 20 -14.71 -14.71 -2.06
CA LEU A 20 -14.45 -15.17 -0.69
C LEU A 20 -15.75 -15.57 0.03
N PHE A 21 -16.35 -16.67 -0.42
CA PHE A 21 -17.10 -17.55 0.49
C PHE A 21 -16.08 -18.37 1.31
N PRO A 22 -16.45 -18.80 2.53
CA PRO A 22 -15.98 -18.32 3.82
C PRO A 22 -14.69 -19.00 4.31
N ILE A 23 -13.57 -18.26 4.36
CA ILE A 23 -12.42 -18.67 5.18
C ILE A 23 -12.75 -18.52 6.68
N THR A 24 -13.80 -17.77 7.02
CA THR A 24 -14.24 -17.47 8.39
C THR A 24 -15.02 -18.59 9.09
N ILE A 25 -15.48 -19.65 8.40
CA ILE A 25 -16.29 -20.73 9.03
C ILE A 25 -15.60 -22.10 9.00
N ILE A 26 -14.64 -22.34 8.11
CA ILE A 26 -13.97 -23.65 8.02
C ILE A 26 -12.81 -23.77 9.01
N SER A 27 -12.17 -22.67 9.39
CA SER A 27 -11.15 -22.65 10.46
C SER A 27 -11.73 -22.99 11.85
N SER A 28 -13.02 -22.76 12.07
CA SER A 28 -13.73 -23.16 13.31
C SER A 28 -13.99 -24.66 13.45
N ILE A 29 -13.85 -25.48 12.40
CA ILE A 29 -14.17 -26.92 12.48
C ILE A 29 -12.92 -27.78 12.73
N VAL A 30 -11.71 -27.30 12.45
CA VAL A 30 -10.49 -28.13 12.55
C VAL A 30 -9.60 -27.77 13.75
N ILE A 31 -9.66 -26.55 14.28
CA ILE A 31 -8.56 -26.03 15.12
C ILE A 31 -8.71 -26.36 16.62
N SER A 32 -9.80 -26.94 17.07
CA SER A 32 -9.99 -27.34 18.48
C SER A 32 -10.55 -28.75 18.62
N GLY A 33 -10.06 -29.70 17.81
CA GLY A 33 -10.54 -31.09 17.86
C GLY A 33 -10.39 -31.71 19.25
N SER A 34 -9.28 -31.48 19.96
CA SER A 34 -9.09 -31.98 21.33
C SER A 34 -9.76 -31.05 22.36
N ILE A 35 -9.43 -29.75 22.39
CA ILE A 35 -9.93 -28.84 23.43
C ILE A 35 -11.45 -28.62 23.31
N GLY A 36 -11.98 -28.47 22.09
CA GLY A 36 -13.42 -28.39 21.84
C GLY A 36 -14.14 -29.69 22.14
N TYR A 37 -13.51 -30.85 21.89
CA TYR A 37 -14.03 -32.14 22.34
C TYR A 37 -14.03 -32.26 23.87
N THR A 38 -12.95 -31.86 24.54
CA THR A 38 -12.83 -31.85 26.00
C THR A 38 -13.87 -30.92 26.63
N ALA A 39 -14.01 -29.70 26.11
CA ALA A 39 -15.03 -28.74 26.54
C ALA A 39 -16.45 -29.26 26.32
N SER A 40 -16.73 -29.86 25.16
CA SER A 40 -18.02 -30.50 24.86
C SER A 40 -18.31 -31.67 25.81
N LYS A 41 -17.30 -32.52 26.09
CA LYS A 41 -17.42 -33.63 27.04
C LYS A 41 -17.71 -33.14 28.45
N MET A 42 -17.06 -32.07 28.90
CA MET A 42 -17.29 -31.46 30.22
C MET A 42 -18.71 -30.85 30.32
N ALA A 43 -19.17 -30.15 29.29
CA ALA A 43 -20.53 -29.63 29.24
C ALA A 43 -21.58 -30.75 29.29
N VAL A 44 -21.34 -31.85 28.57
CA VAL A 44 -22.22 -33.03 28.58
C VAL A 44 -22.17 -33.75 29.93
N SER A 45 -20.99 -33.97 30.53
CA SER A 45 -20.86 -34.67 31.81
C SER A 45 -21.48 -33.89 32.97
N ASN A 46 -21.43 -32.56 32.95
CA ASN A 46 -22.14 -31.70 33.91
C ASN A 46 -23.67 -31.74 33.73
N SER A 47 -24.18 -31.93 32.51
CA SER A 47 -25.62 -32.00 32.24
C SER A 47 -26.27 -33.35 32.59
N VAL A 48 -25.49 -34.44 32.63
CA VAL A 48 -25.99 -35.81 32.82
C VAL A 48 -25.74 -36.33 34.26
N GLY A 49 -24.99 -35.61 35.10
CA GLY A 49 -24.82 -35.94 36.52
C GLY A 49 -23.98 -37.19 36.83
N GLU A 50 -23.33 -37.79 35.83
CA GLU A 50 -22.60 -39.07 35.92
C GLU A 50 -21.14 -38.99 35.41
N GLY A 51 -20.46 -37.85 35.61
CA GLY A 51 -19.03 -37.74 35.28
C GLY A 51 -18.13 -38.19 36.44
N ASP A 52 -17.12 -39.04 36.18
CA ASP A 52 -16.06 -39.32 37.16
C ASP A 52 -15.35 -38.00 37.52
N PRO A 53 -15.39 -37.56 38.81
CA PRO A 53 -14.78 -36.30 39.23
C PRO A 53 -13.26 -36.24 38.94
N THR A 54 -12.60 -37.40 38.82
CA THR A 54 -11.18 -37.50 38.46
C THR A 54 -10.95 -37.15 36.98
N GLU A 55 -11.83 -37.62 36.10
CA GLU A 55 -11.78 -37.34 34.67
C GLU A 55 -12.10 -35.86 34.40
N LEU A 56 -13.13 -35.31 35.07
CA LEU A 56 -13.49 -33.88 35.01
C LEU A 56 -12.34 -32.97 35.47
N ASN A 57 -11.67 -33.30 36.58
CA ASN A 57 -10.51 -32.53 37.06
C ASN A 57 -9.33 -32.61 36.09
N THR A 58 -9.08 -33.77 35.49
CA THR A 58 -8.00 -33.94 34.49
C THR A 58 -8.27 -33.10 33.25
N MET A 59 -9.52 -33.10 32.76
CA MET A 59 -9.95 -32.27 31.64
C MET A 59 -9.84 -30.77 31.95
N LYS A 60 -10.20 -30.33 33.17
CA LYS A 60 -10.08 -28.92 33.60
C LYS A 60 -8.62 -28.47 33.67
N ASN A 61 -7.73 -29.33 34.15
CA ASN A 61 -6.29 -29.06 34.17
C ASN A 61 -5.72 -28.91 32.75
N GLN A 62 -6.12 -29.78 31.80
CA GLN A 62 -5.69 -29.68 30.40
C GLN A 62 -6.18 -28.39 29.73
N VAL A 63 -7.43 -27.98 30.00
CA VAL A 63 -8.00 -26.72 29.49
C VAL A 63 -7.25 -25.51 30.07
N ASN A 64 -6.95 -25.52 31.36
CA ASN A 64 -6.17 -24.45 32.01
C ASN A 64 -4.72 -24.38 31.52
N GLU A 65 -4.07 -25.52 31.29
CA GLU A 65 -2.74 -25.56 30.71
C GLU A 65 -2.74 -24.98 29.29
N ALA A 66 -3.71 -25.38 28.45
CA ALA A 66 -3.86 -24.83 27.12
C ALA A 66 -4.09 -23.32 27.13
N LYS A 67 -5.00 -22.84 27.99
CA LYS A 67 -5.26 -21.40 28.21
C LYS A 67 -3.98 -20.64 28.56
N ASN A 68 -3.20 -21.14 29.51
CA ASN A 68 -1.94 -20.51 29.93
C ASN A 68 -0.88 -20.52 28.83
N ASN A 69 -0.81 -21.58 28.03
CA ASN A 69 0.11 -21.64 26.89
C ASN A 69 -0.32 -20.66 25.79
N SER A 70 -1.61 -20.59 25.48
CA SER A 70 -2.18 -19.61 24.53
C SER A 70 -1.92 -18.18 24.96
N LEU A 71 -2.10 -17.85 26.25
CA LEU A 71 -1.79 -16.53 26.80
C LEU A 71 -0.32 -16.14 26.58
N LYS A 72 0.63 -17.05 26.84
CA LYS A 72 2.06 -16.79 26.60
C LYS A 72 2.37 -16.51 25.12
N VAL A 73 1.72 -17.25 24.21
CA VAL A 73 1.89 -17.03 22.76
C VAL A 73 1.33 -15.67 22.37
N ILE A 74 0.14 -15.32 22.84
CA ILE A 74 -0.48 -14.01 22.57
C ILE A 74 0.40 -12.87 23.10
N GLU A 75 0.92 -13.01 24.33
CA GLU A 75 1.81 -12.03 24.95
C GLU A 75 3.14 -11.87 24.20
N THR A 76 3.54 -12.88 23.44
CA THR A 76 4.75 -12.83 22.60
C THR A 76 4.48 -12.24 21.21
N GLU A 77 3.32 -12.51 20.61
CA GLU A 77 3.00 -12.10 19.24
C GLU A 77 2.38 -10.70 19.14
N LEU A 78 1.55 -10.27 20.12
CA LEU A 78 0.92 -8.94 20.09
C LEU A 78 1.93 -7.78 20.02
N PRO A 79 3.03 -7.76 20.81
CA PRO A 79 4.06 -6.73 20.66
C PRO A 79 4.68 -6.67 19.27
N LYS A 80 4.80 -7.81 18.59
CA LYS A 80 5.36 -7.85 17.23
C LYS A 80 4.40 -7.18 16.24
N ILE A 81 3.11 -7.48 16.34
CA ILE A 81 2.08 -6.87 15.50
C ILE A 81 2.07 -5.35 15.73
N ILE A 82 2.05 -4.89 16.98
CA ILE A 82 2.08 -3.45 17.32
C ILE A 82 3.36 -2.79 16.77
N SER A 83 4.52 -3.42 16.96
CA SER A 83 5.78 -2.89 16.43
C SER A 83 5.81 -2.84 14.89
N ASP A 84 5.19 -3.79 14.22
CA ASP A 84 5.08 -3.78 12.75
C ASP A 84 4.13 -2.67 12.28
N LEU A 85 3.03 -2.41 13.00
CA LEU A 85 2.11 -1.29 12.72
C LEU A 85 2.78 0.08 12.84
N ASP A 86 3.65 0.28 13.82
CA ASP A 86 4.48 1.48 13.90
C ASP A 86 5.35 1.65 12.64
N LYS A 87 6.03 0.58 12.20
CA LYS A 87 6.84 0.62 10.97
C LYS A 87 5.99 0.84 9.72
N TYR A 88 4.80 0.25 9.63
CA TYR A 88 3.89 0.52 8.51
C TYR A 88 3.49 2.00 8.46
N ASN A 89 3.19 2.62 9.60
CA ASN A 89 2.92 4.05 9.66
C ASN A 89 4.12 4.89 9.17
N GLN A 90 5.35 4.52 9.54
CA GLN A 90 6.56 5.19 9.04
C GLN A 90 6.71 5.04 7.52
N ASP A 91 6.48 3.85 6.99
CA ASP A 91 6.56 3.57 5.56
C ASP A 91 5.47 4.32 4.77
N ILE A 92 4.22 4.30 5.25
CA ILE A 92 3.13 5.06 4.63
C ILE A 92 3.43 6.56 4.60
N ASN A 93 3.93 7.11 5.71
CA ASN A 93 4.33 8.53 5.78
C ASN A 93 5.38 8.88 4.71
N LEU A 94 6.32 7.97 4.47
CA LEU A 94 7.33 8.14 3.42
C LEU A 94 6.71 8.07 2.03
N LEU A 95 5.79 7.14 1.78
CA LEU A 95 5.10 7.00 0.50
C LEU A 95 4.22 8.23 0.18
N VAL A 96 3.39 8.67 1.13
CA VAL A 96 2.54 9.87 1.00
C VAL A 96 3.38 11.07 0.59
N LYS A 97 4.49 11.33 1.32
CA LYS A 97 5.39 12.46 1.00
C LYS A 97 5.97 12.38 -0.40
N ASN A 98 6.42 11.20 -0.83
CA ASN A 98 7.00 11.03 -2.17
C ASN A 98 5.95 11.18 -3.27
N VAL A 99 4.75 10.65 -3.06
CA VAL A 99 3.64 10.75 -4.02
C VAL A 99 3.15 12.19 -4.15
N GLU A 100 2.97 12.90 -3.04
CA GLU A 100 2.61 14.33 -3.05
C GLU A 100 3.68 15.18 -3.75
N TRP A 101 4.95 14.94 -3.43
CA TRP A 101 6.06 15.62 -4.08
C TRP A 101 6.05 15.35 -5.58
N LEU A 102 5.86 14.10 -5.98
CA LEU A 102 5.82 13.72 -7.39
C LEU A 102 4.66 14.40 -8.12
N ASN A 103 3.46 14.39 -7.51
CA ASN A 103 2.28 14.99 -8.11
C ASN A 103 2.46 16.50 -8.35
N LYS A 104 3.09 17.21 -7.40
CA LYS A 104 3.42 18.65 -7.53
C LYS A 104 4.47 18.90 -8.62
N ASN A 105 5.53 18.10 -8.66
CA ASN A 105 6.67 18.35 -9.55
C ASN A 105 6.45 17.86 -10.99
N LEU A 106 5.51 16.93 -11.22
CA LEU A 106 5.11 16.53 -12.57
C LEU A 106 4.07 17.44 -13.21
N ALA A 107 3.38 18.29 -12.43
CA ALA A 107 2.34 19.17 -12.96
C ALA A 107 2.81 20.02 -14.16
N PRO A 108 4.00 20.67 -14.14
CA PRO A 108 4.47 21.44 -15.29
C PRO A 108 4.70 20.59 -16.56
N ILE A 109 5.10 19.33 -16.40
CA ILE A 109 5.31 18.40 -17.52
C ILE A 109 3.96 17.98 -18.10
N ARG A 110 2.96 17.76 -17.23
CA ARG A 110 1.59 17.45 -17.65
C ARG A 110 0.94 18.59 -18.41
N ASP A 111 1.09 19.82 -17.91
CA ASP A 111 0.60 21.02 -18.59
C ASP A 111 1.23 21.20 -19.98
N ALA A 112 2.46 20.71 -20.15
CA ALA A 112 3.17 20.71 -21.43
C ALA A 112 2.79 19.54 -22.38
N ILE A 113 2.03 18.53 -21.95
CA ILE A 113 1.66 17.37 -22.80
C ILE A 113 0.96 17.79 -24.08
N GLY A 114 0.06 18.78 -24.01
CA GLY A 114 -0.62 19.31 -25.20
C GLY A 114 0.36 19.85 -26.25
N LYS A 115 1.49 20.40 -25.81
CA LYS A 115 2.57 20.88 -26.68
C LYS A 115 3.36 19.74 -27.32
N PHE A 116 3.41 18.55 -26.71
CA PHE A 116 4.08 17.37 -27.29
C PHE A 116 3.37 16.89 -28.55
N GLY A 117 2.03 16.86 -28.56
CA GLY A 117 1.25 16.48 -29.74
C GLY A 117 1.49 17.39 -30.95
N THR A 118 1.55 18.71 -30.71
CA THR A 118 1.92 19.69 -31.73
C THR A 118 3.35 19.48 -32.22
N ALA A 119 4.31 19.29 -31.30
CA ALA A 119 5.71 19.05 -31.66
C ALA A 119 5.90 17.77 -32.48
N ILE A 120 5.25 16.67 -32.10
CA ILE A 120 5.24 15.40 -32.84
C ILE A 120 4.73 15.62 -34.27
N THR A 121 3.63 16.36 -34.43
CA THR A 121 3.02 16.62 -35.74
C THR A 121 3.95 17.43 -36.66
N VAL A 122 4.56 18.49 -36.12
CA VAL A 122 5.53 19.33 -36.84
C VAL A 122 6.76 18.52 -37.23
N VAL A 123 7.34 17.78 -36.29
CA VAL A 123 8.55 16.96 -36.50
C VAL A 123 8.29 15.86 -37.53
N LYS A 124 7.14 15.19 -37.48
CA LYS A 124 6.74 14.22 -38.52
C LYS A 124 6.61 14.89 -39.89
N GLY A 125 5.98 16.06 -39.96
CA GLY A 125 5.89 16.85 -41.19
C GLY A 125 7.26 17.16 -41.77
N VAL A 126 8.20 17.67 -40.96
CA VAL A 126 9.59 17.91 -41.39
C VAL A 126 10.26 16.61 -41.83
N ASN A 127 10.11 15.52 -41.07
CA ASN A 127 10.75 14.25 -41.42
C ASN A 127 10.28 13.69 -42.77
N THR A 128 9.03 13.94 -43.19
CA THR A 128 8.56 13.53 -44.52
C THR A 128 9.29 14.24 -45.68
N PHE A 129 9.92 15.39 -45.43
CA PHE A 129 10.67 16.12 -46.44
C PHE A 129 12.19 15.90 -46.37
N VAL A 130 12.74 15.69 -45.18
CA VAL A 130 14.21 15.66 -44.99
C VAL A 130 14.75 14.24 -44.70
N ASP A 131 13.88 13.28 -44.36
CA ASP A 131 14.21 11.88 -43.99
C ASP A 131 15.48 11.74 -43.13
N LEU A 132 15.53 12.52 -42.03
CA LEU A 132 16.66 12.52 -41.11
C LEU A 132 16.33 11.64 -39.89
N PRO A 133 17.09 10.57 -39.62
CA PRO A 133 16.87 9.69 -38.47
C PRO A 133 16.78 10.41 -37.12
N ILE A 134 17.52 11.52 -36.97
CA ILE A 134 17.52 12.34 -35.76
C ILE A 134 16.15 13.00 -35.52
N VAL A 135 15.45 13.41 -36.59
CA VAL A 135 14.12 14.03 -36.53
C VAL A 135 13.07 12.97 -36.18
N SER A 136 13.16 11.77 -36.77
CA SER A 136 12.30 10.63 -36.42
C SER A 136 12.41 10.21 -34.94
N ASN A 137 13.61 10.27 -34.37
CA ASN A 137 13.85 9.96 -32.95
C ASN A 137 13.16 10.93 -32.00
N ILE A 138 13.05 12.22 -32.34
CA ILE A 138 12.34 13.22 -31.52
C ILE A 138 10.85 12.85 -31.42
N SER A 139 10.20 12.57 -32.55
CA SER A 139 8.79 12.18 -32.55
C SER A 139 8.56 10.90 -31.76
N THR A 140 9.47 9.92 -31.87
CA THR A 140 9.35 8.65 -31.16
C THR A 140 9.50 8.83 -29.65
N ASN A 141 10.48 9.61 -29.21
CA ASN A 141 10.72 9.89 -27.79
C ASN A 141 9.57 10.68 -27.15
N LEU A 142 9.02 11.69 -27.84
CA LEU A 142 7.87 12.44 -27.32
C LEU A 142 6.61 11.57 -27.21
N ALA A 143 6.35 10.72 -28.21
CA ALA A 143 5.22 9.79 -28.16
C ALA A 143 5.37 8.79 -27.01
N PHE A 144 6.57 8.26 -26.80
CA PHE A 144 6.89 7.38 -25.67
C PHE A 144 6.66 8.08 -24.32
N ALA A 145 7.18 9.30 -24.14
CA ALA A 145 6.97 10.07 -22.92
C ALA A 145 5.48 10.37 -22.66
N GLN A 146 4.69 10.63 -23.70
CA GLN A 146 3.25 10.86 -23.58
C GLN A 146 2.50 9.61 -23.08
N ILE A 147 2.86 8.42 -23.59
CA ILE A 147 2.28 7.15 -23.13
C ILE A 147 2.61 6.92 -21.64
N GLN A 148 3.87 7.11 -21.26
CA GLN A 148 4.30 6.94 -19.87
C GLN A 148 3.65 7.93 -18.91
N LEU A 149 3.44 9.19 -19.33
CA LEU A 149 2.70 10.19 -18.54
C LEU A 149 1.25 9.75 -18.29
N GLY A 150 0.59 9.17 -19.29
CA GLY A 150 -0.75 8.59 -19.10
C GLY A 150 -0.75 7.42 -18.11
N GLU A 151 0.29 6.57 -18.13
CA GLU A 151 0.44 5.49 -17.14
C GLU A 151 0.70 6.03 -15.73
N ILE A 152 1.53 7.07 -15.60
CA ILE A 152 1.79 7.79 -14.35
C ILE A 152 0.49 8.34 -13.75
N ASP A 153 -0.35 8.99 -14.56
CA ASP A 153 -1.63 9.55 -14.11
C ASP A 153 -2.58 8.45 -13.63
N GLY A 154 -2.64 7.35 -14.37
CA GLY A 154 -3.44 6.19 -13.97
C GLY A 154 -2.97 5.58 -12.65
N ILE A 155 -1.66 5.52 -12.39
CA ILE A 155 -1.11 5.05 -11.11
C ILE A 155 -1.41 6.06 -10.00
N LEU A 156 -1.16 7.35 -10.22
CA LEU A 156 -1.37 8.37 -9.18
C LEU A 156 -2.82 8.47 -8.75
N PHE A 157 -3.77 8.28 -9.67
CA PHE A 157 -5.20 8.16 -9.34
C PHE A 157 -5.48 7.00 -8.37
N ARG A 158 -4.83 5.84 -8.55
CA ARG A 158 -4.99 4.70 -7.62
C ARG A 158 -4.31 4.93 -6.27
N LEU A 159 -3.27 5.76 -6.25
CA LEU A 159 -2.56 6.16 -5.04
C LEU A 159 -3.29 7.24 -4.22
N GLU A 160 -4.43 7.78 -4.69
CA GLU A 160 -5.19 8.81 -3.96
C GLU A 160 -5.65 8.35 -2.56
N ASN A 161 -5.94 7.04 -2.42
CA ASN A 161 -6.40 6.45 -1.15
C ASN A 161 -5.26 6.22 -0.14
N LEU A 162 -4.00 6.59 -0.45
CA LEU A 162 -2.87 6.43 0.48
C LEU A 162 -3.12 7.09 1.85
N THR A 163 -3.77 8.25 1.84
CA THR A 163 -4.09 9.01 3.07
C THR A 163 -5.16 8.30 3.90
N ASP A 164 -6.12 7.63 3.24
CA ASP A 164 -7.14 6.84 3.93
C ASP A 164 -6.50 5.61 4.58
N ILE A 165 -5.64 4.89 3.84
CA ILE A 165 -4.87 3.75 4.39
C ILE A 165 -4.00 4.20 5.58
N GLN A 166 -3.36 5.37 5.47
CA GLN A 166 -2.57 5.97 6.55
C GLN A 166 -3.40 6.18 7.82
N GLN A 167 -4.57 6.80 7.69
CA GLN A 167 -5.44 7.09 8.82
C GLN A 167 -5.94 5.80 9.45
N GLU A 168 -6.43 4.86 8.65
CA GLU A 168 -6.98 3.60 9.16
C GLU A 168 -5.91 2.75 9.88
N MET A 169 -4.69 2.65 9.33
CA MET A 169 -3.60 1.92 9.99
C MET A 169 -3.13 2.61 11.27
N SER A 170 -3.12 3.95 11.30
CA SER A 170 -2.78 4.73 12.50
C SER A 170 -3.82 4.49 13.60
N ASP A 171 -5.11 4.49 13.24
CA ASP A 171 -6.20 4.26 14.19
C ASP A 171 -6.13 2.84 14.79
N SER A 172 -5.93 1.82 13.94
CA SER A 172 -5.74 0.44 14.40
C SER A 172 -4.49 0.30 15.28
N HIS A 173 -3.38 0.95 14.94
CA HIS A 173 -2.17 0.96 15.75
C HIS A 173 -2.41 1.55 17.14
N GLN A 174 -3.04 2.72 17.21
CA GLN A 174 -3.35 3.38 18.48
C GLN A 174 -4.28 2.52 19.33
N LYS A 175 -5.36 1.99 18.73
CA LYS A 175 -6.34 1.19 19.46
C LYS A 175 -5.75 -0.12 19.97
N LEU A 176 -4.99 -0.86 19.15
CA LEU A 176 -4.30 -2.08 19.60
C LEU A 176 -3.30 -1.80 20.71
N SER A 177 -2.57 -0.69 20.64
CA SER A 177 -1.60 -0.31 21.65
C SER A 177 -2.27 -0.05 23.01
N LEU A 178 -3.37 0.70 23.00
CA LEU A 178 -4.14 1.00 24.22
C LEU A 178 -4.73 -0.27 24.84
N LEU A 179 -5.41 -1.09 24.05
CA LEU A 179 -6.00 -2.35 24.53
C LEU A 179 -4.93 -3.30 25.08
N TYR A 180 -3.78 -3.39 24.43
CA TYR A 180 -2.68 -4.23 24.90
C TYR A 180 -2.05 -3.70 26.19
N GLU A 181 -1.90 -2.38 26.33
CA GLU A 181 -1.39 -1.77 27.56
C GLU A 181 -2.35 -2.03 28.75
N GLU A 182 -3.66 -1.88 28.54
CA GLU A 182 -4.69 -2.19 29.54
C GLU A 182 -4.66 -3.67 29.91
N TYR A 183 -4.61 -4.57 28.91
CA TYR A 183 -4.44 -6.00 29.14
C TYR A 183 -3.18 -6.32 29.96
N GLN A 184 -2.04 -5.66 29.71
CA GLN A 184 -0.82 -5.90 30.48
C GLN A 184 -0.94 -5.51 31.96
N LYS A 185 -1.73 -4.47 32.27
CA LYS A 185 -1.96 -3.98 33.64
C LYS A 185 -2.94 -4.87 34.39
N GLU A 186 -4.07 -5.20 33.76
CA GLU A 186 -5.21 -5.82 34.44
C GLU A 186 -5.26 -7.33 34.25
N LYS A 187 -4.59 -7.85 33.21
CA LYS A 187 -4.66 -9.26 32.78
C LYS A 187 -6.11 -9.72 32.53
N ASP A 188 -6.96 -8.78 32.14
CA ASP A 188 -8.37 -9.02 31.84
C ASP A 188 -8.54 -9.66 30.46
N ILE A 189 -9.30 -10.76 30.42
CA ILE A 189 -9.58 -11.47 29.18
C ILE A 189 -10.56 -10.68 28.30
N GLU A 190 -11.41 -9.81 28.84
CA GLU A 190 -12.29 -8.97 28.02
C GLU A 190 -11.48 -8.06 27.09
N GLN A 191 -10.34 -7.55 27.56
CA GLN A 191 -9.40 -6.78 26.74
C GLN A 191 -8.82 -7.60 25.59
N LEU A 192 -8.53 -8.89 25.82
CA LEU A 192 -8.10 -9.80 24.77
C LEU A 192 -9.19 -10.03 23.70
N LEU A 193 -10.47 -10.02 24.08
CA LEU A 193 -11.58 -10.12 23.14
C LEU A 193 -11.73 -8.84 22.28
N GLN A 194 -11.51 -7.66 22.88
CA GLN A 194 -11.50 -6.41 22.11
C GLN A 194 -10.31 -6.34 21.15
N ILE A 195 -9.14 -6.85 21.56
CA ILE A 195 -7.98 -7.00 20.68
C ILE A 195 -8.33 -7.91 19.49
N GLU A 196 -9.02 -9.03 19.73
CA GLU A 196 -9.47 -9.91 18.67
C GLU A 196 -10.37 -9.19 17.64
N GLN A 197 -11.30 -8.34 18.10
CA GLN A 197 -12.18 -7.57 17.22
C GLN A 197 -11.38 -6.63 16.33
N GLU A 198 -10.35 -5.99 16.89
CA GLU A 198 -9.46 -5.10 16.14
C GLU A 198 -8.58 -5.88 15.16
N LEU A 199 -8.09 -7.07 15.52
CA LEU A 199 -7.34 -7.95 14.61
C LEU A 199 -8.21 -8.57 13.51
N ASN A 200 -9.50 -8.81 13.81
CA ASN A 200 -10.52 -9.29 12.86
C ASN A 200 -11.10 -8.16 12.00
N SER A 201 -10.67 -6.92 12.22
CA SER A 201 -11.02 -5.78 11.37
C SER A 201 -10.37 -5.92 9.98
N ASN A 202 -10.41 -4.83 9.21
CA ASN A 202 -9.75 -4.75 7.91
C ASN A 202 -8.21 -4.68 7.99
N LEU A 203 -7.58 -4.94 9.15
CA LEU A 203 -6.13 -4.81 9.31
C LEU A 203 -5.31 -5.64 8.32
N ILE A 204 -5.70 -6.89 8.04
CA ILE A 204 -5.03 -7.71 7.01
C ILE A 204 -5.20 -7.06 5.63
N TYR A 205 -6.37 -6.52 5.33
CA TYR A 205 -6.63 -5.82 4.06
C TYR A 205 -5.79 -4.54 3.94
N GLN A 206 -5.68 -3.75 5.01
CA GLN A 206 -4.86 -2.54 5.03
C GLN A 206 -3.38 -2.84 4.80
N ILE A 207 -2.87 -3.93 5.39
CA ILE A 207 -1.49 -4.39 5.17
C ILE A 207 -1.28 -4.83 3.70
N GLU A 208 -2.23 -5.54 3.11
CA GLU A 208 -2.21 -5.94 1.70
C GLU A 208 -2.30 -4.72 0.76
N ASP A 209 -3.20 -3.77 1.04
CA ASP A 209 -3.39 -2.55 0.27
C ASP A 209 -2.14 -1.68 0.33
N LEU A 210 -1.53 -1.52 1.51
CA LEU A 210 -0.24 -0.84 1.65
C LEU A 210 0.83 -1.51 0.79
N ARG A 211 0.92 -2.84 0.82
CA ARG A 211 1.89 -3.59 0.00
C ARG A 211 1.71 -3.32 -1.49
N ASN A 212 0.48 -3.38 -1.99
CA ASN A 212 0.18 -3.13 -3.40
C ASN A 212 0.49 -1.67 -3.78
N THR A 213 0.05 -0.74 -2.95
CA THR A 213 0.26 0.70 -3.12
C THR A 213 1.75 1.08 -3.08
N THR A 214 2.56 0.38 -2.29
CA THR A 214 4.03 0.54 -2.27
C THR A 214 4.68 0.17 -3.60
N ILE A 215 4.23 -0.92 -4.24
CA ILE A 215 4.70 -1.35 -5.56
C ILE A 215 4.33 -0.30 -6.61
N GLU A 216 3.11 0.23 -6.54
CA GLU A 216 2.62 1.28 -7.44
C GLU A 216 3.39 2.59 -7.25
N ALA A 217 3.64 3.01 -6.01
CA ALA A 217 4.43 4.19 -5.67
C ALA A 217 5.88 4.08 -6.18
N HIS A 218 6.51 2.91 -6.05
CA HIS A 218 7.82 2.65 -6.65
C HIS A 218 7.78 2.76 -8.17
N LYS A 219 6.79 2.12 -8.81
CA LYS A 219 6.64 2.13 -10.26
C LYS A 219 6.44 3.53 -10.82
N VAL A 220 5.64 4.38 -10.16
CA VAL A 220 5.40 5.74 -10.65
C VAL A 220 6.67 6.61 -10.58
N LEU A 221 7.50 6.46 -9.55
CA LEU A 221 8.78 7.19 -9.49
C LEU A 221 9.73 6.76 -10.62
N GLU A 222 9.84 5.46 -10.89
CA GLU A 222 10.66 4.92 -11.99
C GLU A 222 10.19 5.42 -13.36
N LEU A 223 8.87 5.37 -13.62
CA LEU A 223 8.29 5.90 -14.85
C LEU A 223 8.54 7.40 -14.99
N SER A 224 8.44 8.14 -13.89
CA SER A 224 8.69 9.59 -13.88
C SER A 224 10.14 9.92 -14.21
N SER A 225 11.08 9.09 -13.74
CA SER A 225 12.50 9.22 -14.07
C SER A 225 12.73 8.96 -15.56
N SER A 226 12.10 7.91 -16.09
CA SER A 226 12.14 7.59 -17.53
C SER A 226 11.60 8.72 -18.41
N VAL A 227 10.47 9.33 -18.01
CA VAL A 227 9.88 10.50 -18.69
C VAL A 227 10.84 11.68 -18.66
N LEU A 228 11.38 12.03 -17.49
CA LEU A 228 12.31 13.16 -17.35
C LEU A 228 13.54 12.98 -18.24
N ILE A 229 14.18 11.81 -18.21
CA ILE A 229 15.33 11.48 -19.06
C ILE A 229 14.97 11.63 -20.54
N THR A 230 13.80 11.10 -20.95
CA THR A 230 13.34 11.11 -22.34
C THR A 230 13.06 12.53 -22.84
N VAL A 231 12.35 13.34 -22.05
CA VAL A 231 12.06 14.75 -22.36
C VAL A 231 13.36 15.56 -22.43
N ASN A 232 14.29 15.31 -21.50
CA ASN A 232 15.58 16.01 -21.46
C ASN A 232 16.48 15.66 -22.64
N LYS A 233 16.56 14.38 -23.01
CA LYS A 233 17.28 13.93 -24.21
C LYS A 233 16.66 14.54 -25.47
N THR A 234 15.34 14.60 -25.55
CA THR A 234 14.63 15.19 -26.68
C THR A 234 14.90 16.69 -26.82
N ARG A 235 14.89 17.42 -25.70
CA ARG A 235 15.27 18.83 -25.68
C ARG A 235 16.71 19.04 -26.15
N SER A 236 17.65 18.20 -25.70
CA SER A 236 19.04 18.27 -26.15
C SER A 236 19.17 18.03 -27.66
N LEU A 237 18.48 17.02 -28.20
CA LEU A 237 18.46 16.77 -29.64
C LEU A 237 17.90 17.96 -30.42
N PHE A 238 16.85 18.59 -29.89
CA PHE A 238 16.26 19.77 -30.49
C PHE A 238 17.24 20.96 -30.52
N ILE A 239 17.92 21.24 -29.40
CA ILE A 239 18.95 22.28 -29.31
C ILE A 239 20.08 21.99 -30.31
N SER A 240 20.58 20.77 -30.38
CA SER A 240 21.64 20.41 -31.34
C SER A 240 21.20 20.56 -32.80
N ILE A 241 19.94 20.28 -33.13
CA ILE A 241 19.39 20.55 -34.47
C ILE A 241 19.30 22.06 -34.72
N GLN A 242 18.89 22.84 -33.73
CA GLN A 242 18.79 24.30 -33.84
C GLN A 242 20.18 24.94 -34.04
N GLU A 243 21.18 24.51 -33.27
CA GLU A 243 22.58 24.96 -33.39
C GLU A 243 23.19 24.54 -34.74
N MET A 244 22.91 23.32 -35.20
CA MET A 244 23.33 22.86 -36.53
C MET A 244 22.58 23.60 -37.66
N GLY A 245 21.34 24.04 -37.37
CA GLY A 245 20.44 24.77 -38.25
C GLY A 245 20.64 26.30 -38.27
N GLU A 246 21.44 26.90 -37.39
CA GLU A 246 21.88 28.30 -37.55
C GLU A 246 22.71 28.51 -38.82
N ASN A 247 23.26 27.44 -39.41
CA ASN A 247 23.83 27.46 -40.75
C ASN A 247 22.82 27.16 -41.88
N THR A 248 21.56 26.79 -41.59
CA THR A 248 20.65 26.32 -42.66
C THR A 248 19.14 26.62 -42.58
N LEU A 249 18.44 26.92 -41.47
CA LEU A 249 16.98 27.24 -41.56
C LEU A 249 16.34 27.88 -40.30
N ASN A 250 15.74 29.06 -40.51
CA ASN A 250 14.86 29.84 -39.61
C ASN A 250 13.47 29.20 -39.32
N ALA A 251 13.29 27.88 -39.47
CA ALA A 251 11.96 27.28 -39.58
C ALA A 251 11.33 26.76 -38.25
N ILE A 252 11.99 26.87 -37.10
CA ILE A 252 11.44 26.32 -35.85
C ILE A 252 11.46 27.37 -34.72
N GLN A 253 10.64 28.41 -34.88
CA GLN A 253 10.39 29.43 -33.86
C GLN A 253 9.54 28.95 -32.66
N PHE A 254 9.04 27.70 -32.67
CA PHE A 254 8.10 27.20 -31.66
C PHE A 254 8.65 27.16 -30.22
N TRP A 255 9.98 27.04 -30.04
CA TRP A 255 10.63 27.04 -28.71
C TRP A 255 11.30 28.37 -28.36
N LYS A 256 11.23 29.37 -29.25
CA LYS A 256 11.82 30.71 -29.02
C LYS A 256 10.95 31.58 -28.10
N GLU A 257 9.68 31.21 -27.87
CA GLU A 257 8.76 31.97 -27.01
C GLU A 257 8.89 31.67 -25.51
N ASP A 258 9.94 30.98 -25.08
CA ASP A 258 10.35 30.96 -23.68
C ASP A 258 11.77 31.55 -23.55
N GLU A 259 11.92 32.81 -23.97
CA GLU A 259 13.06 33.67 -23.61
C GLU A 259 13.02 34.03 -22.10
N GLY A 260 12.89 33.00 -21.26
CA GLY A 260 13.25 32.99 -19.85
C GLY A 260 14.62 32.35 -19.67
N GLY A 261 15.62 32.82 -20.42
CA GLY A 261 17.02 32.48 -20.22
C GLY A 261 17.49 32.99 -18.87
N SER A 262 17.39 32.16 -17.84
CA SER A 262 17.93 32.42 -16.52
C SER A 262 18.61 31.15 -16.02
N GLU A 263 19.81 31.27 -15.46
CA GLU A 263 20.55 30.21 -14.75
C GLU A 263 19.65 29.43 -13.76
N ILE A 264 18.55 30.04 -13.31
CA ILE A 264 17.49 29.46 -12.48
C ILE A 264 16.85 28.20 -13.09
N GLY A 265 16.71 28.08 -14.43
CA GLY A 265 16.04 26.93 -15.07
C GLY A 265 16.88 25.64 -15.15
N ALA A 266 18.21 25.77 -15.17
CA ALA A 266 19.13 24.62 -15.19
C ALA A 266 19.31 24.03 -13.77
N ASP A 267 19.35 24.88 -12.76
CA ASP A 267 19.46 24.47 -11.35
C ASP A 267 18.19 23.77 -10.84
N ILE A 268 16.99 24.24 -11.21
CA ILE A 268 15.71 23.58 -10.88
C ILE A 268 15.61 22.19 -11.53
N LYS A 269 16.16 22.01 -12.73
CA LYS A 269 16.12 20.74 -13.46
C LYS A 269 17.09 19.71 -12.86
N LYS A 270 18.30 20.15 -12.49
CA LYS A 270 19.31 19.30 -11.84
C LYS A 270 18.88 18.94 -10.41
N SER A 271 18.15 19.82 -9.72
CA SER A 271 17.55 19.49 -8.43
C SER A 271 16.43 18.46 -8.57
N LEU A 272 15.55 18.58 -9.58
CA LEU A 272 14.44 17.64 -9.76
C LEU A 272 14.89 16.20 -10.06
N GLU A 273 15.85 16.00 -10.98
CA GLU A 273 16.38 14.67 -11.29
C GLU A 273 17.07 14.04 -10.07
N LYS A 274 17.83 14.86 -9.31
CA LYS A 274 18.52 14.42 -8.09
C LYS A 274 17.53 14.07 -6.98
N ASP A 275 16.50 14.89 -6.78
CA ASP A 275 15.48 14.67 -5.75
C ASP A 275 14.63 13.43 -6.09
N LEU A 276 14.30 13.23 -7.37
CA LEU A 276 13.61 12.02 -7.81
C LEU A 276 14.47 10.76 -7.64
N ALA A 277 15.76 10.82 -8.02
CA ALA A 277 16.68 9.71 -7.80
C ALA A 277 16.83 9.37 -6.31
N ALA A 278 16.90 10.40 -5.44
CA ALA A 278 16.92 10.21 -3.99
C ALA A 278 15.60 9.60 -3.46
N SER A 279 14.45 9.99 -4.02
CA SER A 279 13.16 9.39 -3.68
C SER A 279 13.09 7.92 -4.10
N ILE A 280 13.55 7.58 -5.31
CA ILE A 280 13.67 6.19 -5.78
C ILE A 280 14.55 5.39 -4.84
N GLU A 281 15.76 5.88 -4.53
CA GLU A 281 16.70 5.19 -3.64
C GLU A 281 16.10 4.95 -2.25
N LYS A 282 15.43 5.96 -1.68
CA LYS A 282 14.77 5.85 -0.37
C LYS A 282 13.70 4.77 -0.32
N ILE A 283 12.96 4.54 -1.41
CA ILE A 283 11.87 3.56 -1.43
C ILE A 283 12.21 2.27 -2.18
N GLN A 284 13.42 2.15 -2.72
CA GLN A 284 13.84 1.04 -3.58
C GLN A 284 13.66 -0.33 -2.91
N LYS A 285 13.94 -0.41 -1.61
CA LYS A 285 13.85 -1.65 -0.83
C LYS A 285 12.47 -1.89 -0.24
N LEU A 286 11.65 -0.85 -0.11
CA LEU A 286 10.34 -0.92 0.56
C LEU A 286 9.43 -2.01 -0.03
N PRO A 287 9.27 -2.19 -1.35
CA PRO A 287 8.41 -3.26 -1.87
C PRO A 287 8.77 -4.66 -1.32
N ASN A 288 10.06 -4.96 -1.23
CA ASN A 288 10.53 -6.26 -0.73
C ASN A 288 10.43 -6.36 0.79
N GLU A 289 10.84 -5.31 1.51
CA GLU A 289 10.76 -5.25 2.96
C GLU A 289 9.31 -5.35 3.44
N LEU A 290 8.39 -4.66 2.77
CA LEU A 290 6.96 -4.65 3.11
C LEU A 290 6.29 -5.98 2.75
N ALA A 291 6.71 -6.64 1.66
CA ALA A 291 6.26 -8.00 1.35
C ALA A 291 6.71 -9.05 2.38
N GLN A 292 7.93 -8.92 2.91
CA GLN A 292 8.41 -9.82 3.97
C GLN A 292 7.70 -9.52 5.29
N ARG A 293 7.57 -8.24 5.65
CA ARG A 293 6.88 -7.82 6.87
C ARG A 293 5.42 -8.22 6.83
N SER A 294 4.70 -7.96 5.74
CA SER A 294 3.27 -8.30 5.60
C SER A 294 3.02 -9.78 5.84
N LYS A 295 3.85 -10.66 5.26
CA LYS A 295 3.76 -12.09 5.51
C LYS A 295 3.96 -12.44 6.98
N SER A 296 4.94 -11.83 7.63
CA SER A 296 5.22 -12.04 9.06
C SER A 296 4.05 -11.55 9.92
N SER A 297 3.59 -10.32 9.72
CA SER A 297 2.52 -9.72 10.51
C SER A 297 1.20 -10.47 10.32
N ILE A 298 0.82 -10.83 9.09
CA ILE A 298 -0.39 -11.66 8.83
C ILE A 298 -0.29 -13.02 9.53
N THR A 299 0.90 -13.63 9.57
CA THR A 299 1.11 -14.89 10.29
C THR A 299 0.92 -14.69 11.80
N SER A 300 1.52 -13.66 12.38
CA SER A 300 1.35 -13.32 13.80
C SER A 300 -0.10 -13.02 14.15
N ILE A 301 -0.82 -12.26 13.32
CA ILE A 301 -2.26 -11.97 13.48
C ILE A 301 -3.05 -13.29 13.51
N SER A 302 -2.79 -14.19 12.56
CA SER A 302 -3.47 -15.48 12.49
C SER A 302 -3.18 -16.37 13.71
N ILE A 303 -1.94 -16.37 14.21
CA ILE A 303 -1.56 -17.08 15.44
C ILE A 303 -2.36 -16.51 16.62
N VAL A 304 -2.36 -15.19 16.81
CA VAL A 304 -3.09 -14.56 17.92
C VAL A 304 -4.58 -14.86 17.86
N GLN A 305 -5.20 -14.73 16.68
CA GLN A 305 -6.62 -15.07 16.47
C GLN A 305 -6.92 -16.51 16.87
N LYS A 306 -6.07 -17.47 16.45
CA LYS A 306 -6.21 -18.88 16.82
C LYS A 306 -6.12 -19.09 18.34
N GLU A 307 -5.12 -18.50 18.98
CA GLU A 307 -4.90 -18.68 20.41
C GLU A 307 -6.01 -18.01 21.25
N LEU A 308 -6.59 -16.91 20.77
CA LEU A 308 -7.75 -16.26 21.40
C LEU A 308 -9.00 -17.15 21.36
N GLN A 309 -9.19 -17.95 20.31
CA GLN A 309 -10.26 -18.94 20.25
C GLN A 309 -10.07 -20.03 21.32
N THR A 310 -8.82 -20.47 21.56
CA THR A 310 -8.52 -21.40 22.66
C THR A 310 -8.90 -20.81 24.02
N ILE A 311 -8.59 -19.53 24.25
CA ILE A 311 -8.95 -18.83 25.51
C ILE A 311 -10.47 -18.74 25.69
N LYS A 312 -11.22 -18.40 24.64
CA LYS A 312 -12.69 -18.37 24.68
C LYS A 312 -13.29 -19.71 25.07
N ILE A 313 -12.84 -20.80 24.44
CA ILE A 313 -13.30 -22.15 24.76
C ILE A 313 -12.98 -22.47 26.23
N ALA A 314 -11.79 -22.12 26.70
CA ALA A 314 -11.41 -22.33 28.10
C ALA A 314 -12.28 -21.53 29.08
N GLN A 315 -12.62 -20.28 28.77
CA GLN A 315 -13.54 -19.47 29.60
C GLN A 315 -14.95 -20.06 29.68
N MET A 316 -15.46 -20.63 28.57
CA MET A 316 -16.76 -21.30 28.57
C MET A 316 -16.78 -22.52 29.50
N VAL A 317 -15.65 -23.22 29.62
CA VAL A 317 -15.48 -24.36 30.55
C VAL A 317 -15.33 -23.89 32.00
N ASP A 318 -14.60 -22.79 32.25
CA ASP A 318 -14.40 -22.25 33.60
C ASP A 318 -15.67 -21.61 34.19
N SER A 319 -16.59 -21.14 33.34
CA SER A 319 -17.84 -20.47 33.73
C SER A 319 -19.02 -21.43 33.97
N GLN A 320 -18.82 -22.74 33.77
CA GLN A 320 -19.77 -23.82 34.04
C GLN A 320 -19.42 -24.56 35.34
#